data_AF-X0ZZ89-F1
#
_entry.id   AF-X0ZZ89-F1
#
_cell.length_a   1.000
_cell.length_b   1.000
_cell.length_c   1.000
_cell.angle_alpha   90.00
_cell.angle_beta   90.00
_cell.angle_gamma   90.00
#
_symmetry.space_group_name_H-M   'P 1'
#
loop_
_entity.id
_entity.type
_entity.pdbx_description
1 polymer ?
#
loop_
_entity_poly.entity_id
_entity_poly.type
_entity_poly.pdbx_seq_one_letter_code
_entity_poly.pdbx_strand_id
1 'polypeptide(L)'
;MLKDMGTQVFKINPDGSTTEIKSERPIKDVLKTEDCYVVVADEYHKVYLWKGIESNVRSKFNGAKLVHEIRSQVGLKYAVIVLDEGEEEPDFLKLIEGKTEGGIAKEIKKKAFSEPSPQNTEVFVRKRFIRARRKLRGSDDDRYPYPYVFKPPEPPDDIVVAPGIQLHTSPKKKVPEEKIHCQYCGRELTEEEQLTHSCKKRPKNK
;
A
#
# COMPACT_ATOMS: atom_id res chain seq x y z
N MET A 1 35.90 -16.12 -5.69
CA MET A 1 35.22 -15.62 -4.48
C MET A 1 33.73 -15.86 -4.69
N LEU A 2 33.25 -17.04 -4.29
CA LEU A 2 31.84 -17.40 -4.34
C LEU A 2 31.16 -16.55 -3.26
N LYS A 3 30.51 -15.47 -3.68
CA LYS A 3 29.78 -14.59 -2.78
C LYS A 3 28.54 -15.35 -2.34
N ASP A 4 28.37 -15.46 -1.04
CA ASP A 4 27.38 -16.27 -0.33
C ASP A 4 25.98 -16.13 -0.99
N MET A 5 25.50 -17.21 -1.62
CA MET A 5 24.17 -17.26 -2.27
C MET A 5 23.11 -17.72 -1.27
N GLY A 6 23.11 -17.11 -0.09
CA GLY A 6 22.33 -17.58 1.04
C GLY A 6 20.95 -16.94 1.16
N THR A 7 20.17 -17.47 2.11
CA THR A 7 18.92 -16.86 2.55
C THR A 7 19.14 -16.12 3.88
N GLN A 8 19.02 -14.80 3.86
CA GLN A 8 19.13 -13.97 5.07
C GLN A 8 17.76 -13.64 5.64
N VAL A 9 17.66 -13.56 6.97
CA VAL A 9 16.43 -13.21 7.67
C VAL A 9 16.69 -12.05 8.62
N PHE A 10 15.86 -11.02 8.52
CA PHE A 10 15.91 -9.84 9.37
C PHE A 10 14.60 -9.69 10.12
N LYS A 11 14.64 -9.68 11.44
CA LYS A 11 13.49 -9.28 12.26
C LYS A 11 13.35 -7.76 12.24
N ILE A 12 12.12 -7.30 12.05
CA ILE A 12 11.77 -5.88 12.08
C ILE A 12 11.40 -5.49 13.51
N ASN A 13 12.11 -4.51 14.04
CA ASN A 13 11.82 -3.95 15.35
C ASN A 13 10.80 -2.79 15.24
N PRO A 14 9.97 -2.58 16.27
CA PRO A 14 8.98 -1.50 16.28
C PRO A 14 9.60 -0.10 16.28
N ASP A 15 10.88 0.01 16.62
CA ASP A 15 11.66 1.25 16.59
C ASP A 15 12.06 1.67 15.17
N GLY A 16 11.89 0.80 14.18
CA GLY A 16 12.27 1.01 12.79
C GLY A 16 13.69 0.54 12.45
N SER A 17 14.32 -0.24 13.32
CA SER A 17 15.56 -0.96 13.03
C SER A 17 15.30 -2.40 12.59
N THR A 18 16.34 -3.07 12.08
CA THR A 18 16.31 -4.50 11.76
C THR A 18 17.45 -5.24 12.47
N THR A 19 17.16 -6.44 12.96
CA THR A 19 18.16 -7.36 13.52
C THR A 19 18.28 -8.60 12.65
N GLU A 20 19.47 -8.93 12.18
CA GLU A 20 19.76 -10.15 11.43
C GLU A 20 19.67 -11.35 12.37
N ILE A 21 18.96 -12.40 11.93
CA ILE A 21 18.84 -13.63 12.69
C ILE A 21 19.67 -14.70 12.00
N LYS A 22 20.63 -15.24 12.75
CA LYS A 22 21.47 -16.38 12.34
C LYS A 22 21.06 -17.57 13.16
N SER A 23 20.55 -18.61 12.52
CA SER A 23 20.06 -19.81 13.18
C SER A 23 20.31 -21.03 12.31
N GLU A 24 20.78 -22.12 12.93
CA GLU A 24 20.97 -23.41 12.24
C GLU A 24 19.66 -24.19 12.04
N ARG A 25 18.59 -23.72 12.68
CA ARG A 25 17.23 -24.27 12.57
C ARG A 25 16.56 -23.81 11.28
N PRO A 26 15.49 -24.50 10.83
CA PRO A 26 14.66 -24.03 9.73
C PRO A 26 14.17 -22.59 9.97
N ILE A 27 14.13 -21.77 8.92
CA ILE A 27 13.65 -20.38 8.99
C ILE A 27 12.21 -20.35 9.52
N LYS A 28 11.40 -21.35 9.21
CA LYS A 28 10.03 -21.48 9.71
C LYS A 28 9.93 -21.40 11.24
N ASP A 29 10.89 -21.98 11.97
CA ASP A 29 10.90 -21.96 13.45
C ASP A 29 11.29 -20.58 14.01
N VAL A 30 11.91 -19.74 13.18
CA VAL A 30 12.38 -18.40 13.53
C VAL A 30 11.27 -17.36 13.33
N LEU A 31 10.37 -17.59 12.37
CA LEU A 31 9.24 -16.72 12.06
C LEU A 31 8.16 -16.85 13.14
N LYS A 32 8.01 -15.81 13.96
CA LYS A 32 7.01 -15.73 15.02
C LYS A 32 5.82 -14.88 14.58
N THR A 33 4.62 -15.38 14.85
CA THR A 33 3.32 -14.74 14.59
C THR A 33 3.20 -13.30 15.14
N GLU A 34 3.89 -12.99 16.23
CA GLU A 34 3.90 -11.68 16.89
C GLU A 34 4.81 -10.64 16.20
N ASP A 35 5.65 -11.07 15.25
CA ASP A 35 6.70 -10.26 14.66
C ASP A 35 6.56 -10.13 13.13
N CYS A 36 7.32 -9.22 12.53
CA CYS A 36 7.46 -9.09 11.08
C CYS A 36 8.92 -9.35 10.70
N TYR A 37 9.12 -9.96 9.53
CA TYR A 37 10.44 -10.35 9.07
C TYR A 37 10.64 -9.96 7.61
N VAL A 38 11.88 -9.63 7.26
CA VAL A 38 12.33 -9.52 5.87
C VAL A 38 13.23 -10.71 5.57
N VAL A 39 12.87 -11.48 4.54
CA VAL A 39 13.65 -12.63 4.08
C VAL A 39 14.24 -12.31 2.72
N VAL A 40 15.56 -12.32 2.61
CA VAL A 40 16.29 -12.09 1.36
C VAL A 40 16.71 -13.45 0.82
N ALA A 41 16.17 -13.84 -0.33
CA ALA A 41 16.50 -15.08 -1.01
C ALA A 41 17.36 -14.76 -2.24
N ASP A 42 18.68 -14.98 -2.13
CA ASP A 42 19.62 -14.66 -3.20
C ASP A 42 19.46 -15.59 -4.41
N GLU A 43 19.11 -16.86 -4.20
CA GLU A 43 18.87 -17.84 -5.27
C GLU A 43 17.76 -17.44 -6.25
N TYR A 44 16.68 -16.86 -5.72
CA TYR A 44 15.49 -16.49 -6.50
C TYR A 44 15.46 -15.01 -6.87
N HIS A 45 16.44 -14.23 -6.42
CA HIS A 45 16.42 -12.76 -6.48
C HIS A 45 15.09 -12.20 -5.98
N LYS A 46 14.66 -12.62 -4.78
CA LYS A 46 13.41 -12.17 -4.15
C LYS A 46 13.69 -11.67 -2.74
N VAL A 47 13.00 -10.59 -2.36
CA VAL A 47 12.98 -10.07 -0.99
C VAL A 47 11.53 -10.15 -0.53
N TYR A 48 11.28 -11.02 0.45
CA TYR A 48 9.97 -11.22 1.04
C TYR A 48 9.82 -10.34 2.28
N LEU A 49 8.68 -9.69 2.42
CA LEU A 49 8.20 -9.13 3.68
C LEU A 49 7.14 -10.08 4.22
N TRP A 50 7.48 -10.82 5.27
CA TRP A 50 6.56 -11.70 5.98
C TRP A 50 5.95 -10.96 7.17
N LYS A 51 4.62 -10.97 7.26
CA LYS A 51 3.87 -10.30 8.32
C LYS A 51 3.15 -11.35 9.17
N GLY A 52 3.58 -11.48 10.42
CA GLY A 52 2.84 -12.27 11.40
C GLY A 52 1.45 -11.67 11.63
N ILE A 53 0.43 -12.51 11.80
CA ILE A 53 -0.95 -12.06 11.90
C ILE A 53 -1.16 -11.18 13.13
N GLU A 54 -0.56 -11.55 14.27
CA GLU A 54 -0.62 -10.85 15.56
C GLU A 54 0.42 -9.73 15.68
N SER A 55 1.23 -9.49 14.65
CA SER A 55 2.28 -8.49 14.73
C SER A 55 1.76 -7.06 14.78
N ASN A 56 2.50 -6.21 15.51
CA ASN A 56 2.15 -4.81 15.72
C ASN A 56 2.02 -4.04 14.39
N VAL A 57 0.96 -3.24 14.25
CA VAL A 57 0.71 -2.35 13.10
C VAL A 57 1.94 -1.49 12.78
N ARG A 58 2.64 -1.00 13.81
CA ARG A 58 3.86 -0.19 13.62
C ARG A 58 4.98 -1.00 12.97
N SER A 59 5.17 -2.26 13.36
CA SER A 59 6.16 -3.16 12.75
C SER A 59 5.81 -3.48 11.31
N LYS A 60 4.52 -3.72 10.99
CA LYS A 60 4.04 -3.92 9.61
C LYS A 60 4.36 -2.70 8.73
N PHE A 61 4.09 -1.49 9.23
CA PHE A 61 4.37 -0.24 8.51
C PHE A 61 5.88 0.01 8.34
N ASN A 62 6.67 -0.23 9.38
CA ASN A 62 8.13 -0.15 9.29
C ASN A 62 8.66 -1.18 8.29
N GLY A 63 8.13 -2.41 8.29
CA GLY A 63 8.51 -3.47 7.36
C GLY A 63 8.32 -3.07 5.90
N ALA A 64 7.20 -2.45 5.56
CA ALA A 64 6.94 -1.93 4.21
C ALA A 64 7.97 -0.88 3.76
N LYS A 65 8.57 -0.12 4.68
CA LYS A 65 9.66 0.82 4.36
C LYS A 65 11.01 0.12 4.27
N LEU A 66 11.32 -0.68 5.29
CA LEU A 66 12.63 -1.34 5.45
C LEU A 66 12.88 -2.38 4.37
N VAL A 67 11.85 -3.07 3.88
CA VAL A 67 11.99 -4.04 2.78
C VAL A 67 12.54 -3.36 1.51
N HIS A 68 12.13 -2.12 1.23
CA HIS A 68 12.65 -1.37 0.09
C HIS A 68 14.08 -0.87 0.31
N GLU A 69 14.45 -0.52 1.55
CA GLU A 69 15.82 -0.14 1.89
C GLU A 69 16.76 -1.35 1.80
N ILE A 70 16.35 -2.53 2.30
CA ILE A 70 17.09 -3.80 2.15
C ILE A 70 17.22 -4.15 0.67
N ARG A 71 16.13 -4.09 -0.10
CA ARG A 71 16.17 -4.31 -1.56
C ARG A 71 17.15 -3.38 -2.26
N SER A 72 17.27 -2.12 -1.82
CA SER A 72 18.22 -1.17 -2.39
C SER A 72 19.68 -1.58 -2.16
N GLN A 73 19.98 -2.39 -1.14
CA GLN A 73 21.33 -2.88 -0.86
C GLN A 73 21.72 -4.05 -1.78
N VAL A 74 20.80 -4.97 -2.02
CA VAL A 74 21.03 -6.16 -2.87
C VAL A 74 20.91 -5.86 -4.36
N GLY A 75 20.11 -4.85 -4.72
CA GLY A 75 20.01 -4.30 -6.07
C GLY A 75 18.64 -4.50 -6.73
N LEU A 76 18.45 -3.81 -7.86
CA LEU A 76 17.16 -3.71 -8.55
C LEU A 76 16.67 -5.02 -9.17
N LYS A 77 17.57 -6.01 -9.33
CA LYS A 77 17.23 -7.34 -9.84
C LYS A 77 16.26 -8.08 -8.92
N TYR A 78 16.24 -7.72 -7.64
CA TYR A 78 15.40 -8.39 -6.66
C TYR A 78 13.96 -7.89 -6.74
N ALA A 79 13.00 -8.82 -6.78
CA ALA A 79 11.57 -8.51 -6.65
C ALA A 79 11.17 -8.44 -5.17
N VAL A 80 10.27 -7.52 -4.82
CA VAL A 80 9.70 -7.44 -3.46
C VAL A 80 8.35 -8.13 -3.46
N ILE A 81 8.17 -9.07 -2.54
CA ILE A 81 6.92 -9.81 -2.36
C ILE A 81 6.46 -9.62 -0.92
N VAL A 82 5.19 -9.34 -0.73
CA VAL A 82 4.60 -9.13 0.59
C VAL A 82 3.69 -10.32 0.88
N LEU A 83 3.91 -10.97 2.03
CA LEU A 83 3.19 -12.16 2.45
C LEU A 83 2.60 -11.93 3.85
N ASP A 84 1.33 -12.30 4.02
CA ASP A 84 0.69 -12.42 5.32
C ASP A 84 0.78 -13.89 5.78
N GLU A 85 0.93 -14.10 7.09
CA GLU A 85 0.94 -15.43 7.69
C GLU A 85 -0.34 -16.21 7.32
N GLY A 86 -0.17 -17.40 6.72
CA GLY A 86 -1.26 -18.22 6.20
C GLY A 86 -1.62 -17.98 4.72
N GLU A 87 -1.12 -16.91 4.10
CA GLU A 87 -1.30 -16.61 2.66
C GLU A 87 0.04 -16.72 1.89
N GLU A 88 0.91 -17.62 2.34
CA GLU A 88 2.27 -17.77 1.81
C GLU A 88 2.29 -18.55 0.49
N GLU A 89 3.12 -18.09 -0.46
CA GLU A 89 3.33 -18.83 -1.71
C GLU A 89 4.06 -20.16 -1.46
N PRO A 90 3.78 -21.22 -2.24
CA PRO A 90 4.42 -22.52 -2.08
C PRO A 90 5.94 -22.47 -2.27
N ASP A 91 6.44 -21.54 -3.08
CA ASP A 91 7.88 -21.32 -3.27
C ASP A 91 8.53 -20.75 -2.01
N PHE A 92 7.82 -19.88 -1.27
CA PHE A 92 8.28 -19.36 0.01
C PHE A 92 8.28 -20.44 1.09
N LEU A 93 7.28 -21.31 1.13
CA LEU A 93 7.23 -22.42 2.08
C LEU A 93 8.44 -23.36 1.94
N LYS A 94 8.82 -23.71 0.70
CA LYS A 94 10.03 -24.51 0.44
C LYS A 94 11.30 -23.79 0.87
N LEU A 95 11.36 -22.48 0.68
CA LEU A 95 12.49 -21.65 1.08
C LEU A 95 12.68 -21.66 2.61
N ILE A 96 11.60 -21.50 3.38
CA ILE A 96 11.67 -21.39 4.84
C ILE A 96 11.90 -22.72 5.57
N GLU A 97 11.75 -23.86 4.88
CA GLU A 97 12.21 -25.16 5.37
C GLU A 97 13.74 -25.24 5.42
N GLY A 98 14.43 -24.40 4.65
CA GLY A 98 15.88 -24.24 4.67
C GLY A 98 16.40 -23.46 5.88
N LYS A 99 17.72 -23.29 5.93
CA LYS A 99 18.44 -22.59 7.01
C LYS A 99 18.75 -21.15 6.63
N THR A 100 19.06 -20.32 7.62
CA THR A 100 19.62 -18.99 7.34
C THR A 100 21.07 -19.13 6.90
N GLU A 101 21.40 -18.60 5.74
CA GLU A 101 22.75 -18.50 5.22
C GLU A 101 23.13 -17.03 5.07
N GLY A 102 24.41 -16.70 5.26
CA GLY A 102 24.88 -15.33 5.09
C GLY A 102 24.61 -14.81 3.68
N GLY A 103 24.51 -13.49 3.53
CA GLY A 103 24.26 -12.89 2.23
C GLY A 103 24.71 -11.43 2.16
N ILE A 104 24.21 -10.74 1.14
CA ILE A 104 24.71 -9.41 0.75
C ILE A 104 24.11 -8.29 1.62
N ALA A 105 22.88 -8.46 2.12
CA ALA A 105 22.16 -7.43 2.84
C ALA A 105 22.72 -7.20 4.26
N LYS A 106 22.64 -5.96 4.72
CA LYS A 106 23.08 -5.51 6.04
C LYS A 106 21.92 -4.97 6.85
N GLU A 107 22.05 -5.11 8.17
CA GLU A 107 21.13 -4.52 9.13
C GLU A 107 21.01 -2.99 8.95
N ILE A 108 19.77 -2.51 9.04
CA ILE A 108 19.43 -1.11 9.06
C ILE A 108 19.30 -0.69 10.52
N LYS A 109 20.26 0.11 10.98
CA LYS A 109 20.14 0.80 12.26
C LYS A 109 19.25 2.02 12.09
N LYS A 110 18.49 2.34 13.14
CA LYS A 110 17.70 3.56 13.19
C LYS A 110 18.63 4.74 12.93
N LYS A 111 18.48 5.40 11.77
CA LYS A 111 19.12 6.69 11.54
C LYS A 111 18.54 7.62 12.58
N ALA A 112 19.37 8.14 13.48
CA ALA A 112 18.99 9.30 14.28
C ALA A 112 18.42 10.31 13.28
N PHE A 113 17.19 10.75 13.51
CA PHE A 113 16.53 11.72 12.67
C PHE A 113 17.34 13.01 12.78
N SER A 114 18.41 13.16 12.01
CA SER A 114 18.91 14.49 11.69
C SER A 114 17.74 15.13 10.99
N GLU A 115 17.16 16.16 11.61
CA GLU A 115 16.12 16.97 11.00
C GLU A 115 16.45 17.15 9.51
N PRO A 116 15.49 16.91 8.59
CA PRO A 116 15.73 17.23 7.21
C PRO A 116 16.12 18.71 7.17
N SER A 117 17.39 18.99 6.88
CA SER A 117 17.84 20.36 6.67
C SER A 117 16.88 20.99 5.65
N PRO A 118 16.32 22.18 5.95
CA PRO A 118 15.27 22.81 5.13
C PRO A 118 15.64 23.06 3.66
N GLN A 119 16.87 22.76 3.24
CA GLN A 119 17.42 23.16 1.95
C GLN A 119 17.01 22.27 0.76
N ASN A 120 16.35 21.12 0.94
CA ASN A 120 16.08 20.18 -0.16
C ASN A 120 14.60 19.86 -0.46
N THR A 121 13.66 20.59 0.15
CA THR A 121 12.22 20.46 -0.16
C THR A 121 11.78 21.29 -1.38
N GLU A 122 12.54 22.32 -1.78
CA GLU A 122 12.21 23.16 -2.94
C GLU A 122 12.32 22.45 -4.30
N VAL A 123 13.15 21.41 -4.42
CA VAL A 123 13.47 20.83 -5.75
C VAL A 123 12.42 19.81 -6.21
N PHE A 124 11.76 19.10 -5.29
CA PHE A 124 10.86 18.00 -5.64
C PHE A 124 9.45 18.47 -6.07
N VAL A 125 8.96 19.57 -5.49
CA VAL A 125 7.67 20.17 -5.87
C VAL A 125 7.77 20.89 -7.23
N ARG A 126 8.91 21.53 -7.52
CA ARG A 126 9.10 22.30 -8.76
C ARG A 126 9.23 21.44 -10.02
N LYS A 127 9.77 20.22 -9.95
CA LYS A 127 10.00 19.39 -11.16
C LYS A 127 8.72 18.75 -11.73
N ARG A 128 7.68 18.50 -10.91
CA ARG A 128 6.38 18.03 -11.40
C ARG A 128 5.57 19.13 -12.12
N PHE A 129 5.78 20.39 -11.76
CA PHE A 129 5.11 21.54 -12.42
C PHE A 129 5.71 21.92 -13.77
N ILE A 130 7.01 21.71 -13.99
CA ILE A 130 7.66 22.16 -15.24
C ILE A 130 7.32 21.25 -16.44
N ARG A 131 7.12 19.94 -16.24
CA ARG A 131 6.83 19.01 -17.36
C ARG A 131 5.40 19.10 -17.88
N ALA A 132 4.44 19.55 -17.05
CA ALA A 132 3.07 19.82 -17.48
C ALA A 132 2.97 21.04 -18.41
N ARG A 133 3.91 22.00 -18.34
CA ARG A 133 3.82 23.28 -19.04
C ARG A 133 4.34 23.26 -20.49
N ARG A 134 4.99 22.18 -20.94
CA ARG A 134 5.54 22.10 -22.31
C ARG A 134 4.54 21.54 -23.35
N LYS A 135 3.35 21.11 -22.93
CA LYS A 135 2.34 20.50 -23.82
C LYS A 135 1.08 21.36 -24.05
N LEU A 136 1.12 22.65 -23.72
CA LEU A 136 0.07 23.63 -23.97
C LEU A 136 0.62 24.86 -24.73
N ARG A 137 1.47 24.64 -25.73
CA ARG A 137 1.88 25.69 -26.66
C ARG A 137 1.53 25.24 -28.06
N GLY A 138 0.42 25.77 -28.57
CA GLY A 138 -0.06 25.53 -29.93
C GLY A 138 -1.58 25.60 -30.04
N SER A 139 -2.16 26.78 -29.82
CA SER A 139 -3.40 27.28 -30.44
C SER A 139 -3.75 28.59 -29.74
N ASP A 140 -3.36 29.71 -30.35
CA ASP A 140 -3.79 31.05 -29.98
C ASP A 140 -5.29 31.19 -30.29
N ASP A 141 -6.14 30.93 -29.31
CA ASP A 141 -7.57 31.27 -29.38
C ASP A 141 -7.89 32.16 -28.17
N ASP A 142 -7.66 33.46 -28.36
CA ASP A 142 -7.77 34.54 -27.37
C ASP A 142 -9.23 34.88 -26.97
N ARG A 143 -10.10 33.88 -26.89
CA ARG A 143 -11.55 34.09 -26.70
C ARG A 143 -12.02 34.20 -25.25
N TYR A 144 -11.13 34.26 -24.27
CA TYR A 144 -11.53 34.44 -22.87
C TYR A 144 -10.70 35.52 -22.17
N PRO A 145 -11.23 36.76 -22.05
CA PRO A 145 -10.69 37.73 -21.13
C PRO A 145 -11.22 37.39 -19.72
N TYR A 146 -10.29 37.22 -18.79
CA TYR A 146 -10.37 37.43 -17.34
C TYR A 146 -9.95 36.25 -16.44
N PRO A 147 -9.06 36.51 -15.45
CA PRO A 147 -8.66 35.55 -14.44
C PRO A 147 -9.67 35.60 -13.29
N TYR A 148 -10.60 34.64 -13.24
CA TYR A 148 -11.39 34.44 -12.02
C TYR A 148 -10.51 33.79 -10.95
N VAL A 149 -9.89 34.64 -10.11
CA VAL A 149 -9.34 34.20 -8.83
C VAL A 149 -10.53 34.01 -7.89
N PHE A 150 -10.83 32.75 -7.57
CA PHE A 150 -11.90 32.40 -6.65
C PHE A 150 -11.59 32.98 -5.26
N LYS A 151 -12.22 34.09 -4.90
CA LYS A 151 -12.22 34.61 -3.53
C LYS A 151 -13.41 33.96 -2.81
N PRO A 152 -13.19 33.15 -1.77
CA PRO A 152 -14.28 32.66 -0.94
C PRO A 152 -15.11 33.84 -0.42
N PRO A 153 -16.45 33.74 -0.39
CA PRO A 153 -17.26 34.75 0.26
C PRO A 153 -16.88 34.87 1.73
N GLU A 154 -16.87 36.09 2.25
CA GLU A 154 -16.65 36.32 3.68
C GLU A 154 -17.77 35.63 4.47
N PRO A 155 -17.43 34.96 5.58
CA PRO A 155 -18.45 34.35 6.43
C PRO A 155 -19.39 35.45 6.94
N PRO A 156 -20.71 35.24 6.96
CA PRO A 156 -21.64 36.20 7.54
C PRO A 156 -21.35 36.41 9.03
N ASP A 157 -21.33 37.67 9.48
CA ASP A 157 -21.00 38.08 10.84
C ASP A 157 -22.01 37.61 11.91
N ASP A 158 -23.17 37.09 11.50
CA ASP A 158 -24.18 36.57 12.41
C ASP A 158 -23.91 35.10 12.74
N ILE A 159 -22.89 34.85 13.57
CA ILE A 159 -22.79 33.60 14.33
C ILE A 159 -23.88 33.62 15.40
N VAL A 160 -25.12 33.38 15.00
CA VAL A 160 -26.13 32.86 15.92
C VAL A 160 -25.66 31.46 16.25
N VAL A 161 -25.11 31.30 17.45
CA VAL A 161 -24.76 30.00 18.04
C VAL A 161 -25.97 29.09 17.92
N ALA A 162 -25.90 28.11 17.00
CA ALA A 162 -26.93 27.10 16.88
C ALA A 162 -27.03 26.35 18.23
N PRO A 163 -28.22 26.28 18.86
CA PRO A 163 -28.38 25.51 20.08
C PRO A 163 -28.05 24.05 19.77
N GLY A 164 -27.30 23.44 20.69
CA GLY A 164 -26.58 22.18 20.51
C GLY A 164 -27.32 21.12 19.70
N ILE A 165 -26.63 20.62 18.68
CA ILE A 165 -27.02 19.41 17.97
C ILE A 165 -26.94 18.26 18.98
N GLN A 166 -28.06 17.93 19.59
CA GLN A 166 -28.24 16.62 20.19
C GLN A 166 -28.15 15.61 19.06
N LEU A 167 -27.14 14.74 19.12
CA LEU A 167 -27.03 13.56 18.29
C LEU A 167 -28.22 12.65 18.60
N HIS A 168 -29.34 12.90 17.93
CA HIS A 168 -30.40 11.92 17.82
C HIS A 168 -29.85 10.76 16.99
N THR A 169 -29.56 9.67 17.68
CA THR A 169 -29.41 8.35 17.07
C THR A 169 -30.60 8.12 16.15
N SER A 170 -30.32 8.11 14.84
CA SER A 170 -31.34 7.86 13.84
C SER A 170 -31.98 6.48 14.09
N PRO A 171 -33.32 6.38 14.11
CA PRO A 171 -33.97 5.09 14.15
C PRO A 171 -33.61 4.33 12.87
N LYS A 172 -33.22 3.05 13.02
CA LYS A 172 -33.00 2.13 11.91
C LYS A 172 -34.26 2.06 11.03
N LYS A 173 -34.34 2.90 10.00
CA LYS A 173 -35.32 2.75 8.93
C LYS A 173 -34.99 1.44 8.22
N LYS A 174 -35.91 0.49 8.26
CA LYS A 174 -35.86 -0.72 7.44
C LYS A 174 -35.75 -0.26 5.99
N VAL A 175 -34.65 -0.59 5.35
CA VAL A 175 -34.41 -0.33 3.93
C VAL A 175 -35.49 -1.12 3.15
N PRO A 176 -36.30 -0.47 2.30
CA PRO A 176 -37.19 -1.21 1.42
C PRO A 176 -36.34 -2.03 0.45
N GLU A 177 -36.61 -3.34 0.35
CA GLU A 177 -35.98 -4.24 -0.61
C GLU A 177 -36.24 -3.73 -2.02
N GLU A 178 -35.25 -3.04 -2.60
CA GLU A 178 -35.31 -2.62 -3.99
C GLU A 178 -35.14 -3.85 -4.88
N LYS A 179 -36.21 -4.22 -5.58
CA LYS A 179 -36.20 -5.32 -6.54
C LYS A 179 -35.34 -4.97 -7.75
N ILE A 180 -34.14 -5.54 -7.80
CA ILE A 180 -33.23 -5.41 -8.94
C ILE A 180 -33.76 -6.28 -10.07
N HIS A 181 -33.86 -5.74 -11.29
CA HIS A 181 -34.32 -6.49 -12.46
C HIS A 181 -33.30 -6.42 -13.60
N CYS A 182 -33.16 -7.51 -14.34
CA CYS A 182 -32.33 -7.53 -15.54
C CYS A 182 -32.98 -6.70 -16.66
N GLN A 183 -32.30 -5.66 -17.14
CA GLN A 183 -32.80 -4.80 -18.23
C GLN A 183 -33.05 -5.53 -19.56
N TYR A 184 -32.44 -6.71 -19.76
CA TYR A 184 -32.53 -7.47 -21.00
C TYR A 184 -33.64 -8.53 -20.99
N CYS A 185 -33.81 -9.24 -19.86
CA CYS A 185 -34.79 -10.32 -19.75
C CYS A 185 -35.99 -10.04 -18.85
N GLY A 186 -35.94 -8.99 -18.02
CA GLY A 186 -37.00 -8.64 -17.08
C GLY A 186 -37.11 -9.58 -15.87
N ARG A 187 -36.12 -10.46 -15.65
CA ARG A 187 -36.09 -11.34 -14.48
C ARG A 187 -35.68 -10.54 -13.23
N GLU A 188 -36.39 -10.74 -12.12
CA GLU A 188 -36.00 -10.25 -10.80
C GLU A 188 -34.73 -11.00 -10.34
N LEU A 189 -33.73 -10.24 -9.90
CA LEU A 189 -32.42 -10.71 -9.45
C LEU A 189 -32.20 -10.31 -7.98
N THR A 190 -31.53 -11.16 -7.22
CA THR A 190 -30.98 -10.79 -5.90
C THR A 190 -29.62 -10.09 -6.07
N GLU A 191 -29.11 -9.45 -5.01
CA GLU A 191 -27.81 -8.74 -5.04
C GLU A 191 -26.66 -9.64 -5.50
N GLU A 192 -26.66 -10.91 -5.06
CA GLU A 192 -25.63 -11.89 -5.42
C GLU A 192 -25.78 -12.39 -6.88
N GLU A 193 -27.02 -12.47 -7.38
CA GLU A 193 -27.30 -12.88 -8.75
C GLU A 193 -27.01 -11.77 -9.77
N GLN A 194 -26.97 -10.50 -9.34
CA GLN A 194 -26.66 -9.37 -10.23
C GLN A 194 -25.27 -9.50 -10.87
N LEU A 195 -24.27 -10.00 -10.12
CA LEU A 195 -22.91 -10.19 -10.63
C LEU A 195 -22.76 -11.40 -11.56
N THR A 196 -23.59 -12.44 -11.38
CA THR A 196 -23.43 -13.72 -12.10
C THR A 196 -24.42 -13.93 -13.24
N HIS A 197 -25.43 -13.06 -13.35
CA HIS A 197 -26.44 -13.17 -14.40
C HIS A 197 -25.92 -12.80 -15.80
N SER A 198 -25.65 -13.81 -16.62
CA SER A 198 -25.39 -13.63 -18.06
C SER A 198 -26.70 -13.71 -18.85
N CYS A 199 -27.18 -12.58 -19.35
CA CYS A 199 -28.42 -12.54 -20.14
C CYS A 199 -28.18 -12.98 -21.60
N LYS A 200 -28.92 -13.99 -22.07
CA LYS A 200 -28.83 -14.50 -23.46
C LYS A 200 -29.64 -13.69 -24.48
N LYS A 201 -30.41 -12.68 -24.06
CA LYS A 201 -31.22 -11.85 -24.97
C LYS A 201 -30.40 -10.68 -25.53
N ARG A 202 -30.36 -10.53 -26.86
CA ARG A 202 -29.71 -9.38 -27.52
C ARG A 202 -30.53 -8.09 -27.29
N PRO A 203 -29.88 -6.92 -27.13
CA PRO A 203 -30.60 -5.66 -27.00
C PRO A 203 -31.45 -5.41 -28.25
N LYS A 204 -32.73 -5.11 -28.04
CA LYS A 204 -33.58 -4.56 -29.11
C LYS A 204 -33.17 -3.10 -29.26
N ASN A 205 -32.29 -2.80 -30.22
CA ASN A 205 -32.05 -1.42 -30.65
C ASN A 205 -33.42 -0.83 -31.06
N LYS A 206 -33.79 0.26 -30.41
CA LYS A 206 -35.00 1.03 -30.69
C LYS A 206 -34.63 2.27 -31.48
#